data_AF-A0A9P4V0I8-F1
#
_entry.id   AF-A0A9P4V0I8-F1
#
_cell.length_a   1.000
_cell.length_b   1.000
_cell.length_c   1.000
_cell.angle_alpha   90.00
_cell.angle_beta   90.00
_cell.angle_gamma   90.00
#
_symmetry.space_group_name_H-M   'P 1'
#
loop_
_entity.id
_entity.type
_entity.pdbx_description
1 polymer ?
#
loop_
_entity_poly.entity_id
_entity_poly.type
_entity_poly.pdbx_seq_one_letter_code
_entity_poly.pdbx_strand_id
1 'polypeptide(L)'
;MVSAKLLLAATLPALAISNPIAPRQMDIPENWTWHIEDWEAGCARGGCYYTFNVTVPTVPGQIGGVKAYCSNGESNGLFQDCRLLEGVNNGVAAKIDDKPDDGSGRGPQNVYVSFLYDGYEDRPAYNFTGHNQTIYNQAVAPRQRFDVTPTEVFAIA
;
A
#
# COMPACT_ATOMS: atom_id res chain seq x y z
N MET A 1 23.92 -33.49 69.92
CA MET A 1 23.22 -32.36 69.31
C MET A 1 23.85 -32.10 67.95
N VAL A 2 23.12 -32.37 66.87
CA VAL A 2 23.61 -32.34 65.49
C VAL A 2 23.44 -30.93 64.92
N SER A 3 24.53 -30.33 64.44
CA SER A 3 24.53 -28.99 63.85
C SER A 3 24.32 -29.10 62.34
N ALA A 4 23.21 -28.57 61.82
CA ALA A 4 22.85 -28.60 60.40
C ALA A 4 23.28 -27.28 59.73
N LYS A 5 24.19 -27.37 58.76
CA LYS A 5 24.57 -26.24 57.89
C LYS A 5 23.60 -26.17 56.71
N LEU A 6 22.79 -25.11 56.64
CA LEU A 6 22.00 -24.77 55.45
C LEU A 6 22.90 -24.08 54.42
N LEU A 7 22.98 -24.64 53.21
CA LEU A 7 23.55 -24.01 52.02
C LEU A 7 22.39 -23.48 51.17
N LEU A 8 22.26 -22.15 51.04
CA LEU A 8 21.37 -21.52 50.06
C LEU A 8 22.12 -21.37 48.73
N ALA A 9 21.67 -22.06 47.69
CA ALA A 9 22.09 -21.81 46.31
C ALA A 9 21.16 -20.77 45.69
N ALA A 10 21.69 -19.60 45.31
CA ALA A 10 20.96 -18.57 44.60
C ALA A 10 21.04 -18.82 43.09
N THR A 11 19.91 -19.17 42.47
CA THR A 11 19.76 -19.27 41.02
C THR A 11 19.42 -17.90 40.44
N LEU A 12 20.31 -17.34 39.62
CA LEU A 12 20.06 -16.10 38.87
C LEU A 12 19.18 -16.40 37.64
N PRO A 13 18.08 -15.66 37.41
CA PRO A 13 17.33 -15.77 36.17
C PRO A 13 18.13 -15.11 35.03
N ALA A 14 18.41 -15.87 33.97
CA ALA A 14 18.97 -15.34 32.74
C ALA A 14 17.92 -14.46 32.05
N LEU A 15 18.17 -13.15 31.98
CA LEU A 15 17.38 -12.24 31.16
C LEU A 15 17.74 -12.52 29.69
N ALA A 16 16.81 -13.12 28.95
CA ALA A 16 16.91 -13.21 27.51
C ALA A 16 16.76 -11.81 26.90
N ILE A 17 17.82 -11.27 26.34
CA ILE A 17 17.81 -10.01 25.60
C ILE A 17 17.24 -10.32 24.22
N SER A 18 15.94 -10.10 24.02
CA SER A 18 15.37 -10.10 22.68
C SER A 18 15.81 -8.82 21.97
N ASN A 19 16.77 -8.90 21.06
CA ASN A 19 17.02 -7.79 20.16
C ASN A 19 15.79 -7.65 19.25
N PRO A 20 15.09 -6.48 19.23
CA PRO A 20 14.09 -6.25 18.22
C PRO A 20 14.81 -6.28 16.87
N ILE A 21 14.45 -7.24 16.02
CA ILE A 21 14.86 -7.24 14.62
C ILE A 21 14.19 -6.00 14.03
N ALA A 22 14.95 -4.92 13.86
CA ALA A 22 14.49 -3.80 13.06
C ALA A 22 14.16 -4.36 11.67
N PRO A 23 12.93 -4.19 11.15
CA PRO A 23 12.60 -4.66 9.81
C PRO A 23 13.60 -4.03 8.84
N ARG A 24 14.23 -4.85 7.99
CA ARG A 24 15.12 -4.33 6.95
C ARG A 24 14.28 -3.39 6.08
N GLN A 25 14.65 -2.11 6.01
CA GLN A 25 13.96 -1.17 5.15
C GLN A 25 14.13 -1.63 3.70
N MET A 26 13.02 -1.82 2.99
CA MET A 26 13.01 -2.16 1.58
C MET A 26 13.02 -0.87 0.77
N ASP A 27 13.90 -0.79 -0.24
CA ASP A 27 13.94 0.34 -1.15
C ASP A 27 12.94 0.18 -2.29
N ILE A 28 12.48 1.31 -2.83
CA ILE A 28 11.67 1.33 -4.05
C ILE A 28 12.59 1.02 -5.24
N PRO A 29 12.30 -0.01 -6.06
CA PRO A 29 13.15 -0.34 -7.18
C PRO A 29 13.23 0.81 -8.19
N GLU A 30 14.42 1.00 -8.78
CA GLU A 30 14.64 2.05 -9.78
C GLU A 30 13.77 1.84 -11.03
N ASN A 31 13.21 2.93 -11.57
CA ASN A 31 12.34 2.91 -12.76
C ASN A 31 11.11 1.99 -12.63
N TRP A 32 10.66 1.73 -11.40
CA TRP A 32 9.51 0.87 -11.14
C TRP A 32 8.21 1.65 -11.19
N THR A 33 7.75 1.87 -12.41
CA THR A 33 6.54 2.65 -12.71
C THR A 33 5.35 1.73 -12.98
N TRP A 34 4.19 2.07 -12.44
CA TRP A 34 2.95 1.32 -12.61
C TRP A 34 2.10 1.97 -13.69
N HIS A 35 1.57 1.14 -14.58
CA HIS A 35 0.77 1.62 -15.70
C HIS A 35 -0.72 1.62 -15.35
N ILE A 36 -1.35 2.78 -15.44
CA ILE A 36 -2.80 2.96 -15.30
C ILE A 36 -3.43 3.00 -16.69
N GLU A 37 -4.41 2.14 -16.92
CA GLU A 37 -5.20 2.10 -18.13
C GLU A 37 -6.70 2.12 -17.83
N ASP A 38 -7.50 2.43 -18.85
CA ASP A 38 -8.95 2.53 -18.73
C ASP A 38 -9.42 3.51 -17.64
N TRP A 39 -8.63 4.56 -17.38
CA TRP A 39 -8.95 5.53 -16.35
C TRP A 39 -10.23 6.31 -16.66
N GLU A 40 -11.15 6.30 -15.72
CA GLU A 40 -12.35 7.10 -15.69
C GLU A 40 -12.59 7.65 -14.28
N ALA A 41 -12.84 8.95 -14.17
CA ALA A 41 -13.27 9.58 -12.92
C ALA A 41 -14.32 10.66 -13.16
N GLY A 42 -15.20 10.82 -12.18
CA GLY A 42 -16.31 11.75 -12.23
C GLY A 42 -16.80 12.13 -10.86
N CYS A 43 -17.42 13.31 -10.75
CA CYS A 43 -18.07 13.78 -9.54
C CYS A 43 -19.52 14.15 -9.85
N ALA A 44 -20.43 13.65 -9.03
CA ALA A 44 -21.85 14.00 -9.08
C ALA A 44 -22.32 14.42 -7.68
N ARG A 45 -23.61 14.76 -7.55
CA ARG A 45 -24.23 15.13 -6.26
C ARG A 45 -24.03 14.06 -5.17
N GLY A 46 -23.86 12.80 -5.55
CA GLY A 46 -23.66 11.67 -4.64
C GLY A 46 -22.20 11.40 -4.25
N GLY A 47 -21.25 12.18 -4.74
CA GLY A 47 -19.82 11.98 -4.51
C GLY A 47 -19.04 11.75 -5.81
N CYS A 48 -17.74 11.58 -5.64
CA CYS A 48 -16.79 11.27 -6.70
C CYS A 48 -16.47 9.77 -6.76
N TYR A 49 -16.18 9.31 -7.96
CA TYR A 49 -15.80 7.93 -8.23
C TYR A 49 -14.57 7.88 -9.13
N TYR A 50 -13.91 6.74 -9.12
CA TYR A 50 -12.84 6.40 -10.06
C TYR A 50 -12.97 4.95 -10.50
N THR A 51 -12.48 4.65 -11.70
CA THR A 51 -12.38 3.30 -12.22
C THR A 51 -11.17 3.20 -13.16
N PHE A 52 -10.36 2.16 -13.01
CA PHE A 52 -9.19 1.91 -13.84
C PHE A 52 -8.65 0.49 -13.67
N ASN A 53 -7.79 0.07 -14.58
CA ASN A 53 -6.88 -1.06 -14.39
C ASN A 53 -5.48 -0.54 -14.07
N VAL A 54 -4.77 -1.20 -13.18
CA VAL A 54 -3.36 -0.94 -12.91
C VAL A 54 -2.53 -2.18 -13.16
N THR A 55 -1.39 -2.00 -13.80
CA THR A 55 -0.36 -3.03 -13.98
C THR A 55 0.88 -2.61 -13.21
N VAL A 56 1.22 -3.40 -12.19
CA VAL A 56 2.46 -3.29 -11.44
C VAL A 56 3.46 -4.28 -12.04
N PRO A 57 4.60 -3.84 -12.60
CA PRO A 57 5.52 -4.73 -13.28
C PRO A 57 6.30 -5.60 -12.29
N THR A 58 6.62 -6.82 -12.72
CA THR A 58 7.52 -7.72 -12.00
C THR A 58 8.93 -7.14 -11.97
N VAL A 59 9.56 -7.19 -10.80
CA VAL A 59 10.99 -6.93 -10.62
C VAL A 59 11.68 -8.30 -10.51
N PRO A 60 12.48 -8.72 -11.51
CA PRO A 60 13.06 -10.05 -11.57
C PRO A 60 13.82 -10.42 -10.30
N GLY A 61 13.47 -11.57 -9.70
CA GLY A 61 14.09 -12.08 -8.48
C GLY A 61 13.73 -11.33 -7.19
N GLN A 62 12.82 -10.35 -7.24
CA GLN A 62 12.44 -9.54 -6.08
C GLN A 62 10.93 -9.46 -5.89
N ILE A 63 10.20 -8.80 -6.79
CA ILE A 63 8.77 -8.49 -6.62
C ILE A 63 7.98 -9.11 -7.77
N GLY A 64 6.99 -9.94 -7.43
CA GLY A 64 6.01 -10.43 -8.41
C GLY A 64 5.00 -9.34 -8.76
N GLY A 65 4.88 -9.04 -10.06
CA GLY A 65 3.92 -8.06 -10.58
C GLY A 65 2.49 -8.57 -10.60
N VAL A 66 1.55 -7.64 -10.76
CA VAL A 66 0.11 -7.90 -10.77
C VAL A 66 -0.62 -6.97 -11.73
N LYS A 67 -1.80 -7.42 -12.17
CA LYS A 67 -2.80 -6.58 -12.80
C LYS A 67 -4.05 -6.56 -11.92
N ALA A 68 -4.58 -5.39 -11.61
CA ALA A 68 -5.75 -5.24 -10.77
C ALA A 68 -6.75 -4.21 -11.33
N TYR A 69 -8.03 -4.44 -11.08
CA TYR A 69 -9.14 -3.54 -11.42
C TYR A 69 -9.60 -2.80 -10.18
N CYS A 70 -9.53 -1.47 -10.20
CA CYS A 70 -9.96 -0.60 -9.14
C CYS A 70 -11.24 0.12 -9.56
N SER A 71 -12.29 0.07 -8.75
CA SER A 71 -13.56 0.74 -9.04
C SER A 71 -14.26 1.08 -7.73
N ASN A 72 -13.98 2.28 -7.21
CA ASN A 72 -14.52 2.75 -5.94
C ASN A 72 -14.77 4.26 -6.00
N GLY A 73 -14.90 4.92 -4.84
CA GLY A 73 -15.15 6.35 -4.74
C GLY A 73 -14.57 6.96 -3.48
N GLU A 74 -15.21 8.00 -2.97
CA GLU A 74 -14.80 8.66 -1.73
C GLU A 74 -14.88 7.70 -0.53
N SER A 75 -13.81 7.69 0.27
CA SER A 75 -13.62 6.72 1.37
C SER A 75 -13.02 7.36 2.64
N ASN A 76 -13.19 8.68 2.82
CA ASN A 76 -12.62 9.45 3.94
C ASN A 76 -11.10 9.19 4.10
N GLY A 77 -10.37 9.28 2.99
CA GLY A 77 -8.93 9.05 2.94
C GLY A 77 -8.46 7.60 3.11
N LEU A 78 -9.34 6.61 3.18
CA LEU A 78 -8.98 5.20 3.31
C LEU A 78 -8.72 4.52 1.95
N PHE A 79 -7.70 3.67 1.89
CA PHE A 79 -7.49 2.80 0.73
C PHE A 79 -8.59 1.75 0.63
N GLN A 80 -9.05 1.49 -0.58
CA GLN A 80 -10.04 0.47 -0.89
C GLN A 80 -9.45 -0.54 -1.85
N ASP A 81 -9.66 -1.82 -1.55
CA ASP A 81 -9.10 -2.92 -2.32
C ASP A 81 -9.55 -2.90 -3.78
N CYS A 82 -8.62 -3.27 -4.65
CA CYS A 82 -8.84 -3.51 -6.05
C CYS A 82 -8.95 -5.02 -6.29
N ARG A 83 -9.77 -5.41 -7.26
CA ARG A 83 -9.90 -6.81 -7.64
C ARG A 83 -8.68 -7.23 -8.45
N LEU A 84 -7.91 -8.17 -7.92
CA LEU A 84 -6.82 -8.80 -8.65
C LEU A 84 -7.36 -9.52 -9.90
N LEU A 85 -6.73 -9.29 -11.05
CA LEU A 85 -7.05 -9.90 -12.33
C LEU A 85 -6.02 -10.94 -12.74
N GLU A 86 -4.73 -10.60 -12.58
CA GLU A 86 -3.59 -11.43 -12.99
C GLU A 86 -2.39 -11.22 -12.05
N GLY A 87 -1.47 -12.18 -12.03
CA GLY A 87 -0.20 -12.09 -11.30
C GLY A 87 -0.16 -12.92 -10.01
N VAL A 88 0.78 -12.58 -9.13
CA VAL A 88 0.91 -13.21 -7.81
C VAL A 88 -0.15 -12.66 -6.83
N ASN A 89 -0.31 -13.30 -5.68
CA ASN A 89 -1.28 -12.87 -4.65
C ASN A 89 -0.80 -11.65 -3.83
N ASN A 90 -0.34 -10.61 -4.53
CA ASN A 90 -0.02 -9.31 -3.95
C ASN A 90 -1.23 -8.39 -4.11
N GLY A 91 -1.60 -7.71 -3.03
CA GLY A 91 -2.76 -6.83 -3.00
C GLY A 91 -2.52 -5.53 -3.76
N VAL A 92 -3.59 -4.94 -4.27
CA VAL A 92 -3.60 -3.56 -4.75
C VAL A 92 -4.80 -2.86 -4.13
N ALA A 93 -4.59 -1.65 -3.67
CA ALA A 93 -5.65 -0.78 -3.20
C ALA A 93 -5.48 0.62 -3.80
N ALA A 94 -6.57 1.36 -3.87
CA ALA A 94 -6.55 2.73 -4.36
C ALA A 94 -7.43 3.62 -3.50
N LYS A 95 -7.21 4.93 -3.60
CA LYS A 95 -8.13 5.94 -3.08
C LYS A 95 -8.01 7.22 -3.91
N ILE A 96 -8.99 8.10 -3.76
CA ILE A 96 -8.85 9.50 -4.13
C ILE A 96 -8.69 10.32 -2.84
N ASP A 97 -8.05 11.48 -2.96
CA ASP A 97 -7.95 12.43 -1.84
C ASP A 97 -9.33 12.85 -1.31
N ASP A 98 -9.33 13.46 -0.14
CA ASP A 98 -10.49 14.21 0.30
C ASP A 98 -10.69 15.45 -0.57
N LYS A 99 -11.93 15.92 -0.65
CA LYS A 99 -12.24 17.17 -1.37
C LYS A 99 -11.53 18.35 -0.68
N PRO A 100 -11.01 19.33 -1.44
CA PRO A 100 -10.54 20.58 -0.86
C PRO A 100 -11.66 21.28 -0.09
N ASP A 101 -11.39 21.69 1.15
CA ASP A 101 -12.31 22.49 1.97
C ASP A 101 -12.18 23.99 1.69
N ASP A 102 -12.08 24.35 0.41
CA ASP A 102 -11.85 25.72 -0.06
C ASP A 102 -13.09 26.36 -0.70
N GLY A 103 -14.23 25.66 -0.66
CA GLY A 103 -15.49 26.11 -1.26
C GLY A 103 -15.47 26.18 -2.79
N SER A 104 -14.40 25.72 -3.46
CA SER A 104 -14.27 25.77 -4.92
C SER A 104 -15.21 24.80 -5.65
N GLY A 105 -15.76 23.82 -4.93
CA GLY A 105 -16.56 22.73 -5.49
C GLY A 105 -15.73 21.77 -6.36
N ARG A 106 -14.40 21.86 -6.31
CA ARG A 106 -13.52 20.91 -7.00
C ARG A 106 -13.60 19.54 -6.34
N GLY A 107 -13.53 18.50 -7.16
CA GLY A 107 -13.37 17.12 -6.67
C GLY A 107 -11.98 16.89 -6.05
N PRO A 108 -11.73 15.69 -5.51
CA PRO A 108 -10.40 15.23 -5.12
C PRO A 108 -9.33 15.51 -6.19
N GLN A 109 -8.14 15.94 -5.76
CA GLN A 109 -7.10 16.37 -6.69
C GLN A 109 -6.15 15.25 -7.10
N ASN A 110 -5.97 14.23 -6.25
CA ASN A 110 -5.06 13.12 -6.52
C ASN A 110 -5.75 11.77 -6.39
N VAL A 111 -5.27 10.82 -7.19
CA VAL A 111 -5.50 9.39 -7.00
C VAL A 111 -4.23 8.77 -6.45
N TYR A 112 -4.39 7.94 -5.42
CA TYR A 112 -3.33 7.14 -4.82
C TYR A 112 -3.54 5.70 -5.18
N VAL A 113 -2.44 5.02 -5.47
CA VAL A 113 -2.39 3.58 -5.63
C VAL A 113 -1.42 3.04 -4.60
N SER A 114 -1.79 1.96 -3.94
CA SER A 114 -0.95 1.23 -3.00
C SER A 114 -0.84 -0.22 -3.44
N PHE A 115 0.39 -0.73 -3.52
CA PHE A 115 0.69 -2.11 -3.84
C PHE A 115 1.23 -2.80 -2.59
N LEU A 116 0.55 -3.86 -2.18
CA LEU A 116 0.94 -4.72 -1.07
C LEU A 116 1.86 -5.83 -1.58
N TYR A 117 3.14 -5.72 -1.26
CA TYR A 117 4.06 -6.84 -1.39
C TYR A 117 3.96 -7.73 -0.16
N ASP A 118 3.36 -8.91 -0.35
CA ASP A 118 3.05 -9.78 0.77
C ASP A 118 4.31 -10.31 1.46
N GLY A 119 4.17 -10.55 2.77
CA GLY A 119 5.22 -11.11 3.60
C GLY A 119 5.53 -12.55 3.18
N TYR A 120 6.78 -12.97 3.36
CA TYR A 120 7.16 -14.36 3.10
C TYR A 120 8.23 -14.80 4.07
N GLU A 121 7.99 -15.92 4.78
CA GLU A 121 8.85 -16.42 5.86
C GLU A 121 9.17 -15.31 6.87
N ASP A 122 10.45 -14.96 7.05
CA ASP A 122 10.89 -13.95 8.00
C ASP A 122 10.85 -12.51 7.43
N ARG A 123 10.41 -12.33 6.17
CA ARG A 123 10.29 -11.01 5.55
C ARG A 123 8.89 -10.43 5.86
N PRO A 124 8.80 -9.23 6.47
CA PRO A 124 7.51 -8.56 6.66
C PRO A 124 6.88 -8.17 5.31
N ALA A 125 5.59 -7.85 5.33
CA ALA A 125 4.92 -7.28 4.17
C ALA A 125 5.31 -5.79 4.02
N TYR A 126 5.19 -5.26 2.79
CA TYR A 126 5.46 -3.86 2.50
C TYR A 126 4.36 -3.28 1.65
N ASN A 127 3.96 -2.04 1.94
CA ASN A 127 3.13 -1.25 1.05
C ASN A 127 3.99 -0.23 0.35
N PHE A 128 3.92 -0.23 -0.98
CA PHE A 128 4.45 0.81 -1.82
C PHE A 128 3.30 1.73 -2.21
N THR A 129 3.48 3.04 -2.14
CA THR A 129 2.43 4.00 -2.49
C THR A 129 2.95 5.05 -3.45
N GLY A 130 2.16 5.29 -4.50
CA GLY A 130 2.37 6.35 -5.47
C GLY A 130 1.08 7.11 -5.73
N HIS A 131 1.18 8.28 -6.34
CA HIS A 131 0.01 9.07 -6.68
C HIS A 131 0.19 9.80 -8.02
N ASN A 132 -0.93 10.24 -8.58
CA ASN A 132 -0.96 11.15 -9.73
C ASN A 132 -2.17 12.07 -9.62
N GLN A 133 -2.16 13.16 -10.39
CA GLN A 133 -3.29 14.08 -10.48
C GLN A 133 -4.50 13.38 -11.10
N THR A 134 -5.67 13.63 -10.52
CA THR A 134 -6.94 13.06 -10.96
C THR A 134 -7.39 13.73 -12.25
N ILE A 135 -7.68 12.93 -13.28
CA ILE A 135 -8.23 13.44 -14.55
C ILE A 135 -9.73 13.16 -14.60
N TYR A 136 -10.56 14.19 -14.46
CA TYR A 136 -12.01 14.04 -14.55
C TYR A 136 -12.46 14.04 -16.02
N ASN A 137 -12.84 12.87 -16.54
CA ASN A 137 -13.17 12.65 -17.94
C ASN A 137 -14.59 12.15 -18.20
N GLN A 138 -15.39 11.87 -17.17
CA GLN A 138 -16.77 11.36 -17.27
C GLN A 138 -17.63 12.02 -18.36
N ALA A 139 -17.50 13.34 -18.57
CA ALA A 139 -18.37 14.11 -19.45
C ALA A 139 -17.68 14.64 -20.72
N VAL A 140 -16.36 14.46 -20.88
CA VAL A 140 -15.59 15.34 -21.79
C VAL A 140 -14.45 14.64 -22.53
N ALA A 141 -13.97 13.47 -22.10
CA ALA A 141 -12.81 12.85 -22.73
C ALA A 141 -12.90 11.32 -22.74
N PRO A 142 -12.21 10.65 -23.69
CA PRO A 142 -12.00 9.21 -23.66
C PRO A 142 -11.36 8.74 -22.35
N ARG A 143 -11.35 7.43 -22.13
CA ARG A 143 -10.57 6.83 -21.04
C ARG A 143 -9.10 7.19 -21.16
N GLN A 144 -8.50 7.58 -20.05
CA GLN A 144 -7.12 8.04 -20.01
C GLN A 144 -6.17 6.90 -19.67
N ARG A 145 -4.89 7.15 -19.92
CA ARG A 145 -3.79 6.29 -19.50
C ARG A 145 -2.67 7.17 -18.98
N PHE A 146 -2.04 6.74 -17.91
CA PHE A 146 -0.90 7.44 -17.32
C PHE A 146 -0.12 6.48 -16.44
N ASP A 147 1.02 6.96 -15.97
CA ASP A 147 1.95 6.20 -15.18
C ASP A 147 2.00 6.75 -13.75
N VAL A 148 2.23 5.86 -12.78
CA VAL A 148 2.39 6.18 -11.36
C VAL A 148 3.71 5.62 -10.89
N THR A 149 4.60 6.47 -10.38
CA THR A 149 5.83 6.02 -9.71
C THR A 149 5.59 6.05 -8.20
N PRO A 150 5.80 4.93 -7.48
CA PRO A 150 5.75 4.92 -6.03
C PRO A 150 6.85 5.80 -5.44
N THR A 151 6.50 6.56 -4.41
CA THR A 151 7.38 7.49 -3.70
C THR A 151 7.53 7.14 -2.22
N GLU A 152 6.66 6.27 -1.72
CA GLU A 152 6.63 5.88 -0.31
C GLU A 152 6.65 4.35 -0.20
N VAL A 153 7.36 3.85 0.81
CA VAL A 153 7.40 2.44 1.18
C VAL A 153 7.36 2.33 2.70
N PHE A 154 6.49 1.45 3.20
CA PHE A 154 6.39 1.19 4.63
C PHE A 154 6.25 -0.31 4.91
N ALA A 155 6.96 -0.77 5.93
CA ALA A 155 6.82 -2.14 6.43
C ALA A 155 5.52 -2.28 7.23
N ILE A 156 4.86 -3.41 7.05
CA ILE A 156 3.66 -3.81 7.79
C ILE A 156 4.09 -4.94 8.73
N ALA A 157 3.84 -4.74 10.02
CA ALA A 157 4.14 -5.71 11.08
C ALA A 157 2.92 -6.58 11.39
#